data_AF-A0A0K8TBG9-F1
#
_entry.id   AF-A0A0K8TBG9-F1
#
_cell.length_a   1.000
_cell.length_b   1.000
_cell.length_c   1.000
_cell.angle_alpha   90.00
_cell.angle_beta   90.00
_cell.angle_gamma   90.00
#
_symmetry.space_group_name_H-M   'P 1'
#
loop_
_entity.id
_entity.type
_entity.pdbx_description
1 polymer ?
#
loop_
_entity_poly.entity_id
_entity_poly.type
_entity_poly.pdbx_seq_one_letter_code
_entity_poly.pdbx_strand_id
1 'polypeptide(L)'
;EIRDMALKLCNWSFIHNPPQLLKTVEALESAGEITKAAAVAVFGLQLKTAIDLLSVTEHNTVSMALSGYNNDKDSVWRQACTASRLKLQDPYLRAIFAFLTADSDNYNLVLEEEDMAVTDRIAFALSFLSDSKMIDYLIQLTDQLTADGNLAGLILTGMCSASLPLLQQYL
;
A
#
# COMPACT_ATOMS: atom_id res chain seq x y z
N GLU A 1 -9.40 -4.75 17.84
CA GLU A 1 -10.85 -4.78 17.55
C GLU A 1 -11.26 -3.77 16.48
N ILE A 2 -11.23 -2.45 16.71
CA ILE A 2 -11.63 -1.45 15.69
C ILE A 2 -10.74 -1.52 14.43
N ARG A 3 -9.41 -1.59 14.61
CA ARG A 3 -8.45 -1.74 13.50
C ARG A 3 -8.71 -3.00 12.67
N ASP A 4 -9.02 -4.12 13.32
CA ASP A 4 -9.31 -5.39 12.63
C ASP A 4 -10.61 -5.33 11.81
N MET A 5 -11.62 -4.61 12.31
CA MET A 5 -12.85 -4.35 11.55
C MET A 5 -12.59 -3.46 10.34
N ALA A 6 -11.81 -2.39 10.50
CA ALA A 6 -11.43 -1.51 9.41
C ALA A 6 -10.59 -2.23 8.34
N LEU A 7 -9.67 -3.11 8.75
CA LEU A 7 -8.92 -3.96 7.83
C LEU A 7 -9.81 -4.92 7.05
N LYS A 8 -10.88 -5.46 7.66
CA LYS A 8 -11.88 -6.27 6.94
C LYS A 8 -12.62 -5.46 5.89
N LEU A 9 -13.00 -4.22 6.18
CA LEU A 9 -13.65 -3.32 5.21
C LEU A 9 -12.73 -3.01 4.02
N CYS A 10 -11.43 -2.91 4.26
CA CYS A 10 -10.44 -2.70 3.20
C CYS A 10 -10.00 -4.00 2.51
N ASN A 11 -10.61 -5.15 2.84
CA ASN A 11 -10.25 -6.48 2.36
C ASN A 11 -8.79 -6.90 2.68
N TRP A 12 -8.20 -6.39 3.78
CA TRP A 12 -6.81 -6.62 4.20
C TRP A 12 -6.65 -7.39 5.51
N SER A 13 -7.72 -8.02 6.00
CA SER A 13 -7.68 -8.80 7.25
C SER A 13 -6.65 -9.95 7.26
N PHE A 14 -6.07 -10.31 6.11
CA PHE A 14 -5.04 -11.31 5.94
C PHE A 14 -3.63 -10.83 6.29
N ILE A 15 -3.37 -9.51 6.39
CA ILE A 15 -2.00 -8.96 6.38
C ILE A 15 -1.14 -9.45 7.55
N HIS A 16 -1.77 -9.76 8.68
CA HIS A 16 -1.11 -10.31 9.88
C HIS A 16 -1.23 -11.85 9.99
N ASN A 17 -1.72 -12.53 8.94
CA ASN A 17 -1.93 -13.97 8.88
C ASN A 17 -1.25 -14.56 7.64
N PRO A 18 -0.01 -15.10 7.77
CA PRO A 18 0.78 -15.51 6.61
C PRO A 18 0.08 -16.54 5.69
N PRO A 19 -0.59 -17.60 6.19
CA PRO A 19 -1.37 -18.50 5.34
C PRO A 19 -2.48 -17.82 4.52
N GLN A 20 -3.19 -16.85 5.11
CA GLN A 20 -4.23 -16.12 4.38
C GLN A 20 -3.62 -15.13 3.39
N LEU A 21 -2.52 -14.48 3.77
CA LEU A 21 -1.79 -13.57 2.91
C LEU A 21 -1.34 -14.27 1.63
N LEU A 22 -0.73 -15.46 1.74
CA LEU A 22 -0.28 -16.22 0.56
C LEU A 22 -1.45 -16.58 -0.36
N LYS A 23 -2.61 -16.98 0.19
CA LYS A 23 -3.82 -17.22 -0.62
C LYS A 23 -4.31 -15.96 -1.32
N THR A 24 -4.25 -14.80 -0.66
CA THR A 24 -4.62 -13.54 -1.30
C THR A 24 -3.64 -13.16 -2.40
N VAL A 25 -2.34 -13.39 -2.20
CA VAL A 25 -1.32 -13.18 -3.22
C VAL A 25 -1.58 -14.07 -4.45
N GLU A 26 -1.86 -15.36 -4.26
CA GLU A 26 -2.24 -16.29 -5.35
C GLU A 26 -3.51 -15.84 -6.10
N ALA A 27 -4.50 -15.32 -5.36
CA ALA A 27 -5.74 -14.81 -5.95
C ALA A 27 -5.51 -13.55 -6.79
N LEU A 28 -4.66 -12.63 -6.31
CA LEU A 28 -4.28 -11.41 -7.04
C LEU A 28 -3.45 -11.75 -8.29
N GLU A 29 -2.52 -12.69 -8.18
CA GLU A 29 -1.76 -13.19 -9.32
C GLU A 29 -2.69 -13.80 -10.39
N SER A 30 -3.65 -14.63 -9.96
CA SER A 30 -4.65 -15.23 -10.86
C SER A 30 -5.57 -14.20 -11.53
N ALA A 31 -5.77 -13.05 -10.89
CA ALA A 31 -6.53 -11.92 -11.42
C ALA A 31 -5.69 -11.02 -12.36
N GLY A 32 -4.39 -11.28 -12.50
CA GLY A 32 -3.46 -10.48 -13.30
C GLY A 32 -2.91 -9.25 -12.58
N GLU A 33 -3.23 -9.03 -11.30
CA GLU A 33 -2.75 -7.91 -10.49
C GLU A 33 -1.38 -8.24 -9.85
N ILE A 34 -0.39 -8.58 -10.68
CA ILE A 34 0.91 -9.12 -10.23
C ILE A 34 1.69 -8.10 -9.38
N THR A 35 1.72 -6.82 -9.78
CA THR A 35 2.47 -5.78 -9.05
C THR A 35 1.87 -5.52 -7.67
N LYS A 36 0.54 -5.51 -7.56
CA LYS A 36 -0.17 -5.47 -6.28
C LYS A 36 0.07 -6.71 -5.45
N ALA A 37 0.03 -7.90 -6.04
CA ALA A 37 0.32 -9.16 -5.35
C ALA A 37 1.74 -9.13 -4.73
N ALA A 38 2.72 -8.64 -5.49
CA ALA A 38 4.08 -8.44 -5.01
C ALA A 38 4.15 -7.41 -3.87
N ALA A 39 3.44 -6.28 -3.98
CA ALA A 39 3.42 -5.27 -2.91
C ALA A 39 2.82 -5.82 -1.61
N VAL A 40 1.69 -6.52 -1.70
CA VAL A 40 1.06 -7.19 -0.56
C VAL A 40 2.01 -8.21 0.07
N ALA A 41 2.72 -9.00 -0.74
CA ALA A 41 3.73 -9.94 -0.25
C ALA A 41 4.89 -9.22 0.47
N VAL A 42 5.40 -8.11 -0.08
CA VAL A 42 6.46 -7.31 0.56
C VAL A 42 5.99 -6.71 1.89
N PHE A 43 4.79 -6.13 1.95
CA PHE A 43 4.23 -5.58 3.20
C PHE A 43 4.05 -6.67 4.26
N GLY A 44 3.66 -7.88 3.85
CA GLY A 44 3.62 -9.07 4.69
C GLY A 44 4.98 -9.70 5.03
N LEU A 45 6.09 -9.03 4.68
CA LEU A 45 7.47 -9.49 4.85
C LEU A 45 7.77 -10.83 4.15
N GLN A 46 6.96 -11.23 3.17
CA GLN A 46 7.18 -12.41 2.31
C GLN A 46 8.01 -12.02 1.08
N LEU A 47 9.22 -11.49 1.31
CA LEU A 47 10.11 -11.00 0.23
C LEU A 47 10.38 -12.06 -0.84
N LYS A 48 10.57 -13.32 -0.44
CA LYS A 48 10.80 -14.42 -1.39
C LYS A 48 9.63 -14.59 -2.35
N THR A 49 8.40 -14.56 -1.87
CA THR A 49 7.19 -14.66 -2.71
C THR A 49 7.13 -13.51 -3.70
N ALA A 50 7.42 -12.28 -3.27
CA ALA A 50 7.46 -11.12 -4.16
C ALA A 50 8.56 -11.23 -5.24
N ILE A 51 9.75 -11.73 -4.87
CA ILE A 51 10.86 -11.98 -5.80
C ILE A 51 10.44 -13.00 -6.86
N ASP A 52 9.87 -14.12 -6.43
CA ASP A 52 9.45 -15.21 -7.32
C ASP A 52 8.39 -14.71 -8.32
N LEU A 53 7.36 -13.99 -7.86
CA LEU A 53 6.31 -13.38 -8.69
C LEU A 53 6.86 -12.44 -9.76
N LEU A 54 7.75 -11.52 -9.38
CA LEU A 54 8.27 -10.51 -10.28
C LEU A 54 9.39 -11.03 -11.21
N SER A 55 10.01 -12.17 -10.88
CA SER A 55 11.15 -12.70 -11.64
C SER A 55 10.78 -13.15 -13.06
N VAL A 56 9.52 -13.53 -13.26
CA VAL A 56 8.99 -14.05 -14.53
C VAL A 56 8.26 -13.01 -15.37
N THR A 57 8.22 -11.75 -14.92
CA THR A 57 7.56 -10.63 -15.61
C THR A 57 8.57 -9.63 -16.17
N GLU A 58 8.09 -8.61 -16.88
CA GLU A 58 8.86 -7.44 -17.29
C GLU A 58 9.47 -6.64 -16.11
N HIS A 59 9.07 -6.94 -14.87
CA HIS A 59 9.57 -6.32 -13.65
C HIS A 59 10.69 -7.12 -12.97
N ASN A 60 11.36 -8.02 -13.69
CA ASN A 60 12.50 -8.79 -13.18
C ASN A 60 13.63 -7.93 -12.58
N THR A 61 13.79 -6.69 -13.03
CA THR A 61 14.74 -5.72 -12.47
C THR A 61 14.37 -5.34 -11.03
N VAL A 62 13.08 -5.25 -10.71
CA VAL A 62 12.58 -5.04 -9.34
C VAL A 62 12.81 -6.30 -8.52
N SER A 63 12.55 -7.50 -9.05
CA SER A 63 12.87 -8.78 -8.40
C SER A 63 14.36 -8.87 -8.01
N MET A 64 15.25 -8.45 -8.93
CA MET A 64 16.69 -8.39 -8.67
C MET A 64 17.03 -7.36 -7.58
N ALA A 65 16.40 -6.18 -7.60
CA ALA A 65 16.58 -5.17 -6.55
C ALA A 65 16.12 -5.68 -5.18
N LEU A 66 14.99 -6.39 -5.10
CA LEU A 66 14.48 -7.01 -3.89
C LEU A 66 15.43 -8.07 -3.33
N SER A 67 16.06 -8.85 -4.20
CA SER A 67 17.04 -9.86 -3.80
C SER A 67 18.29 -9.26 -3.14
N GLY A 68 18.59 -7.99 -3.43
CA GLY A 68 19.69 -7.23 -2.82
C GLY A 68 19.30 -6.47 -1.54
N TYR A 69 18.03 -6.57 -1.10
CA TYR A 69 17.56 -5.88 0.10
C TYR A 69 18.40 -6.25 1.32
N ASN A 70 18.79 -5.22 2.06
CA ASN A 70 19.44 -5.35 3.35
C ASN A 70 18.91 -4.25 4.28
N ASN A 71 19.04 -4.45 5.58
CA ASN A 71 18.54 -3.52 6.59
C ASN A 71 19.52 -2.37 6.88
N ASP A 72 20.54 -2.16 6.04
CA ASP A 72 21.52 -1.10 6.23
C ASP A 72 21.01 0.22 5.65
N LYS A 73 20.78 1.18 6.55
CA LYS A 73 20.16 2.47 6.26
C LYS A 73 21.03 3.39 5.42
N ASP A 74 22.36 3.22 5.46
CA ASP A 74 23.31 4.04 4.71
C ASP A 74 23.84 3.32 3.46
N SER A 75 23.22 2.19 3.10
CA SER A 75 23.68 1.37 1.99
C SER A 75 23.52 2.06 0.64
N VAL A 76 24.47 1.75 -0.26
CA VAL A 76 24.40 2.09 -1.69
C VAL A 76 23.12 1.55 -2.32
N TRP A 77 22.65 0.39 -1.85
CA TRP A 77 21.39 -0.20 -2.27
C TRP A 77 20.21 0.76 -2.03
N ARG A 78 20.10 1.32 -0.82
CA ARG A 78 18.99 2.22 -0.48
C ARG A 78 18.98 3.46 -1.36
N GLN A 79 20.15 4.09 -1.55
CA GLN A 79 20.29 5.25 -2.43
C GLN A 79 19.87 4.92 -3.88
N ALA A 80 20.30 3.77 -4.39
CA ALA A 80 19.96 3.32 -5.75
C ALA A 80 18.46 3.02 -5.89
N CYS A 81 17.84 2.38 -4.89
CA CYS A 81 16.39 2.10 -4.88
C CYS A 81 15.57 3.40 -4.82
N THR A 82 15.92 4.34 -3.94
CA THR A 82 15.23 5.63 -3.85
C THR A 82 15.31 6.40 -5.18
N ALA A 83 16.49 6.43 -5.84
CA ALA A 83 16.65 7.09 -7.13
C ALA A 83 15.87 6.39 -8.26
N SER A 84 15.78 5.05 -8.21
CA SER A 84 15.09 4.24 -9.23
C SER A 84 13.57 4.28 -9.08
N ARG A 85 13.04 4.49 -7.86
CA ARG A 85 11.60 4.57 -7.57
C ARG A 85 10.89 5.56 -8.48
N LEU A 86 11.48 6.75 -8.70
CA LEU A 86 10.90 7.81 -9.54
C LEU A 86 10.76 7.44 -11.02
N LYS A 87 11.40 6.35 -11.47
CA LYS A 87 11.33 5.87 -12.85
C LYS A 87 10.28 4.77 -13.04
N LEU A 88 9.70 4.27 -11.95
CA LEU A 88 8.70 3.22 -11.99
C LEU A 88 7.32 3.82 -12.30
N GLN A 89 6.67 3.27 -13.32
CA GLN A 89 5.33 3.68 -13.73
C GLN A 89 4.23 3.08 -12.86
N ASP A 90 4.43 1.84 -12.42
CA ASP A 90 3.45 1.14 -11.58
C ASP A 90 3.50 1.64 -10.13
N PRO A 91 2.36 2.05 -9.54
CA PRO A 91 2.31 2.58 -8.17
C PRO A 91 2.66 1.56 -7.10
N TYR A 92 2.31 0.29 -7.28
CA TYR A 92 2.61 -0.75 -6.29
C TYR A 92 4.10 -1.05 -6.26
N LEU A 93 4.79 -1.02 -7.41
CA LEU A 93 6.25 -1.13 -7.44
C LEU A 93 6.93 0.08 -6.78
N ARG A 94 6.40 1.30 -6.96
CA ARG A 94 6.88 2.48 -6.22
C ARG A 94 6.68 2.32 -4.72
N ALA A 95 5.52 1.83 -4.30
CA ALA A 95 5.18 1.57 -2.91
C ALA A 95 6.09 0.52 -2.27
N ILE A 96 6.46 -0.54 -3.00
CA ILE A 96 7.45 -1.54 -2.56
C ILE A 96 8.78 -0.87 -2.20
N PHE A 97 9.34 -0.06 -3.11
CA PHE A 97 10.60 0.64 -2.85
C PHE A 97 10.46 1.67 -1.74
N ALA A 98 9.35 2.41 -1.69
CA ALA A 98 9.07 3.36 -0.62
C ALA A 98 9.04 2.66 0.75
N PHE A 99 8.41 1.48 0.86
CA PHE A 99 8.35 0.71 2.09
C PHE A 99 9.70 0.17 2.53
N LEU A 100 10.45 -0.45 1.63
CA LEU A 100 11.77 -1.03 1.97
C LEU A 100 12.84 0.03 2.23
N THR A 101 12.64 1.24 1.73
CA THR A 101 13.52 2.39 1.98
C THR A 101 12.93 3.38 2.98
N ALA A 102 11.88 3.00 3.73
CA ALA A 102 11.30 3.82 4.78
C ALA A 102 12.23 3.91 6.01
N ASP A 103 12.30 5.08 6.62
CA ASP A 103 12.88 5.20 7.97
C ASP A 103 11.85 4.81 9.02
N SER A 104 12.33 4.44 10.20
CA SER A 104 11.52 3.96 11.33
C SER A 104 10.26 4.82 11.54
N ASP A 105 9.10 4.26 11.17
CA ASP A 105 7.76 4.85 11.19
C ASP A 105 7.48 6.05 10.26
N ASN A 106 8.26 6.24 9.19
CA ASN A 106 7.97 7.20 8.14
C ASN A 106 7.60 6.49 6.84
N TYR A 107 6.30 6.26 6.66
CA TYR A 107 5.73 5.62 5.48
C TYR A 107 5.00 6.59 4.54
N ASN A 108 5.26 7.90 4.65
CA ASN A 108 4.55 8.91 3.85
C ASN A 108 4.65 8.63 2.34
N LEU A 109 5.82 8.17 1.88
CA LEU A 109 6.02 7.79 0.48
C LEU A 109 5.16 6.61 0.00
N VAL A 110 4.56 5.82 0.90
CA VAL A 110 3.59 4.76 0.54
C VAL A 110 2.16 5.32 0.63
N LEU A 111 1.90 6.12 1.66
CA LEU A 111 0.59 6.69 1.97
C LEU A 111 0.15 7.76 0.95
N GLU A 112 1.11 8.49 0.39
CA GLU A 112 0.89 9.58 -0.58
C GLU A 112 0.95 9.11 -2.04
N GLU A 113 1.05 7.79 -2.31
CA GLU A 113 1.02 7.28 -3.69
C GLU A 113 -0.40 7.41 -4.28
N GLU A 114 -0.65 8.52 -4.99
CA GLU A 114 -1.97 8.90 -5.49
C GLU A 114 -2.60 7.87 -6.44
N ASP A 115 -1.79 7.25 -7.29
CA ASP A 115 -2.23 6.22 -8.24
C ASP A 115 -2.52 4.86 -7.57
N MET A 116 -2.15 4.68 -6.30
CA MET A 116 -2.48 3.48 -5.55
C MET A 116 -3.93 3.55 -5.06
N ALA A 117 -4.63 2.41 -5.06
CA ALA A 117 -6.01 2.36 -4.60
C ALA A 117 -6.11 2.91 -3.17
N VAL A 118 -7.06 3.81 -2.95
CA VAL A 118 -7.30 4.46 -1.65
C VAL A 118 -7.53 3.43 -0.56
N THR A 119 -8.24 2.34 -0.87
CA THR A 119 -8.46 1.22 0.06
C THR A 119 -7.16 0.56 0.53
N ASP A 120 -6.21 0.37 -0.38
CA ASP A 120 -4.93 -0.25 -0.07
C ASP A 120 -4.04 0.71 0.73
N ARG A 121 -4.09 2.02 0.44
CA ARG A 121 -3.43 3.06 1.25
C ARG A 121 -3.97 3.12 2.68
N ILE A 122 -5.30 3.08 2.83
CA ILE A 122 -5.96 3.04 4.15
C ILE A 122 -5.55 1.77 4.89
N ALA A 123 -5.62 0.61 4.23
CA ALA A 123 -5.24 -0.65 4.85
C ALA A 123 -3.77 -0.68 5.29
N PHE A 124 -2.88 -0.12 4.47
CA PHE A 124 -1.48 0.06 4.83
C PHE A 124 -1.35 0.95 6.07
N ALA A 125 -2.00 2.11 6.11
CA ALA A 125 -2.00 3.01 7.28
C ALA A 125 -2.47 2.30 8.55
N LEU A 126 -3.56 1.54 8.46
CA LEU A 126 -4.11 0.75 9.56
C LEU A 126 -3.11 -0.30 10.07
N SER A 127 -2.28 -0.86 9.19
CA SER A 127 -1.36 -1.96 9.50
C SER A 127 -0.04 -1.50 10.09
N PHE A 128 0.48 -0.34 9.65
CA PHE A 128 1.86 0.09 9.94
C PHE A 128 1.99 1.39 10.74
N LEU A 129 0.94 2.20 10.86
CA LEU A 129 1.00 3.44 11.64
C LEU A 129 0.57 3.23 13.10
N SER A 130 1.23 3.96 13.99
CA SER A 130 0.77 4.17 15.37
C SER A 130 -0.60 4.85 15.39
N ASP A 131 -1.36 4.64 16.46
CA ASP A 131 -2.72 5.17 16.62
C ASP A 131 -2.86 6.68 16.33
N SER A 132 -1.93 7.50 16.83
CA SER A 132 -1.93 8.95 16.56
C SER A 132 -1.75 9.28 15.08
N LYS A 133 -0.65 8.81 14.47
CA LYS A 133 -0.34 9.01 13.05
C LYS A 133 -1.44 8.48 12.12
N MET A 134 -2.03 7.34 12.48
CA MET A 134 -3.15 6.76 11.74
C MET A 134 -4.35 7.71 11.74
N ILE A 135 -4.75 8.23 12.91
CA ILE A 135 -5.89 9.16 13.00
C ILE A 135 -5.61 10.42 12.18
N ASP A 136 -4.43 11.01 12.33
CA ASP A 136 -4.02 12.21 11.59
C ASP A 136 -4.08 11.98 10.08
N TYR A 137 -3.53 10.86 9.62
CA TYR A 137 -3.56 10.47 8.22
C TYR A 137 -5.00 10.28 7.69
N LEU A 138 -5.85 9.57 8.44
CA LEU A 138 -7.24 9.34 7.99
C LEU A 138 -8.04 10.64 7.92
N ILE A 139 -7.83 11.58 8.83
CA ILE A 139 -8.46 12.91 8.78
C ILE A 139 -8.00 13.65 7.53
N GLN A 140 -6.69 13.75 7.30
CA GLN A 140 -6.12 14.43 6.14
C GLN A 140 -6.61 13.82 4.81
N LEU A 141 -6.61 12.48 4.72
CA LEU A 141 -7.11 11.77 3.55
C LEU A 141 -8.62 11.99 3.35
N THR A 142 -9.40 12.06 4.43
CA THR A 142 -10.85 12.35 4.32
C THR A 142 -11.10 13.74 3.76
N ASP A 143 -10.36 14.74 4.25
CA ASP A 143 -10.48 16.13 3.80
C ASP A 143 -10.09 16.25 2.32
N GLN A 144 -8.99 15.60 1.91
CA GLN A 144 -8.53 15.58 0.53
C GLN A 144 -9.56 14.92 -0.40
N LEU A 145 -10.01 13.70 -0.07
CA LEU A 145 -10.99 12.99 -0.91
C LEU A 145 -12.32 13.75 -1.00
N THR A 146 -12.71 14.47 0.06
CA THR A 146 -13.90 15.32 0.06
C THR A 146 -13.73 16.53 -0.85
N ALA A 147 -12.57 17.20 -0.81
CA ALA A 147 -12.26 18.32 -1.70
C ALA A 147 -12.21 17.87 -3.18
N ASP A 148 -11.67 16.69 -3.44
CA ASP A 148 -11.52 16.12 -4.78
C ASP A 148 -12.81 15.51 -5.33
N GLY A 149 -13.84 15.34 -4.50
CA GLY A 149 -15.08 14.65 -4.88
C GLY A 149 -14.92 13.14 -5.07
N ASN A 150 -13.89 12.54 -4.49
CA ASN A 150 -13.56 11.15 -4.74
C ASN A 150 -14.44 10.22 -3.90
N LEU A 151 -15.26 9.40 -4.57
CA LEU A 151 -16.19 8.46 -3.93
C LEU A 151 -15.51 7.42 -3.04
N ALA A 152 -14.20 7.18 -3.17
CA ALA A 152 -13.46 6.34 -2.24
C ALA A 152 -13.48 6.90 -0.80
N GLY A 153 -13.70 8.22 -0.64
CA GLY A 153 -13.89 8.88 0.65
C GLY A 153 -15.12 8.38 1.43
N LEU A 154 -16.09 7.75 0.75
CA LEU A 154 -17.26 7.13 1.40
C LEU A 154 -16.87 6.04 2.41
N ILE A 155 -15.74 5.36 2.19
CA ILE A 155 -15.23 4.34 3.11
C ILE A 155 -14.82 4.97 4.45
N LEU A 156 -14.36 6.22 4.43
CA LEU A 156 -13.91 6.96 5.60
C LEU A 156 -15.05 7.75 6.27
N THR A 157 -15.93 8.38 5.49
CA THR A 157 -17.05 9.17 6.02
C THR A 157 -18.26 8.32 6.42
N GLY A 158 -18.32 7.07 5.95
CA GLY A 158 -19.51 6.24 6.02
C GLY A 158 -20.71 6.85 5.28
N MET A 159 -21.91 6.31 5.51
CA MET A 159 -23.18 6.86 5.02
C MET A 159 -23.77 7.92 5.98
N CYS A 160 -22.94 8.77 6.59
CA CYS A 160 -23.38 9.86 7.47
C CYS A 160 -23.49 11.19 6.71
N SER A 161 -24.03 12.25 7.34
CA SER A 161 -24.22 13.56 6.69
C SER A 161 -22.93 14.18 6.10
N ALA A 162 -21.75 13.70 6.47
CA ALA A 162 -20.47 14.04 5.87
C ALA A 162 -20.25 13.46 4.45
N SER A 163 -21.05 12.50 4.00
CA SER A 163 -21.00 11.95 2.63
C SER A 163 -21.85 12.71 1.62
N LEU A 164 -22.74 13.60 2.08
CA LEU A 164 -23.59 14.43 1.22
C LEU A 164 -22.79 15.31 0.26
N PRO A 165 -21.71 15.99 0.67
CA PRO A 165 -20.87 16.76 -0.26
C PRO A 165 -20.26 15.90 -1.38
N LEU A 166 -19.77 14.70 -1.05
CA LEU A 166 -19.21 13.74 -2.01
C LEU A 166 -20.26 13.27 -3.03
N LEU A 167 -21.48 13.00 -2.57
CA LEU A 167 -22.58 12.54 -3.43
C LEU A 167 -23.15 13.67 -4.30
N GLN A 168 -23.16 14.92 -3.79
CA GLN A 168 -23.66 16.09 -4.52
C GLN A 168 -22.80 16.44 -5.75
N GLN A 169 -21.53 16.04 -5.78
CA GLN A 169 -20.64 16.31 -6.91
C GLN A 169 -20.86 15.36 -8.10
N TYR A 170 -21.65 14.30 -7.91
CA TYR A 170 -21.98 13.28 -8.92
C TYR A 170 -23.46 13.32 -9.37
N LEU A 171 -24.27 14.25 -8.85
CA LEU A 171 -25.66 14.52 -9.23
C LEU A 171 -25.75 15.77 -10.09
#